data_AF-A0A0L6VNI6-F1
#
_entry.id   AF-A0A0L6VNI6-F1
#
_cell.length_a   1.000
_cell.length_b   1.000
_cell.length_c   1.000
_cell.angle_alpha   90.00
_cell.angle_beta   90.00
_cell.angle_gamma   90.00
#
_symmetry.space_group_name_H-M   'P 1'
#
loop_
_entity.id
_entity.type
_entity.pdbx_description
1 polymer ?
#
loop_
_entity_poly.entity_id
_entity_poly.type
_entity_poly.pdbx_seq_one_letter_code
_entity_poly.pdbx_strand_id
1 'polypeptide(L)'
;AQHFCSFCYLKYSEIDSLNYGCWKARTIEGHQIESQDWKAAKTHVERDSLFKQLGVRYLILNELPYWNPIKFVVVEPMHLLSGILEWHARRVWRIDEVAVELKKDKKFVVAQLPESENYFDEDEYEVLREAETNTNNNTINLQLLQDALMAIKDEMLMEDQVNTPLVFTSNHLKLIRR
;
A
#
# COMPACT_ATOMS: atom_id res chain seq x y z
N ALA A 1 20.51 -0.92 3.88
CA ALA A 1 20.90 -2.32 4.10
C ALA A 1 21.42 -2.90 2.78
N GLN A 2 22.45 -3.75 2.80
CA GLN A 2 22.90 -4.47 1.59
C GLN A 2 22.09 -5.74 1.32
N HIS A 3 21.49 -6.30 2.37
CA HIS A 3 20.60 -7.45 2.32
C HIS A 3 19.16 -7.00 2.13
N PHE A 4 18.43 -7.66 1.24
CA PHE A 4 17.03 -7.34 0.93
C PHE A 4 16.00 -8.30 1.54
N CYS A 5 16.46 -9.48 1.98
CA CYS A 5 15.62 -10.58 2.42
C CYS A 5 15.70 -10.77 3.95
N SER A 6 14.56 -11.03 4.58
CA SER A 6 14.44 -11.39 5.99
C SER A 6 14.80 -12.86 6.27
N PHE A 7 14.84 -13.71 5.25
CA PHE A 7 15.10 -15.15 5.39
C PHE A 7 16.54 -15.55 5.09
N CYS A 8 17.27 -14.77 4.29
CA CYS A 8 18.63 -15.09 3.85
C CYS A 8 19.57 -13.88 3.88
N TYR A 9 20.87 -14.15 3.73
CA TYR A 9 21.93 -13.14 3.63
C TYR A 9 22.31 -12.82 2.18
N LEU A 10 21.35 -12.88 1.25
CA LEU A 10 21.61 -12.50 -0.14
C LEU A 10 21.64 -10.98 -0.30
N LYS A 11 22.63 -10.46 -1.03
CA LYS A 11 22.80 -9.02 -1.25
C LYS A 11 22.02 -8.56 -2.49
N TYR A 12 21.70 -7.26 -2.55
CA TYR A 12 21.10 -6.66 -3.76
C TYR A 12 21.91 -6.89 -5.03
N SER A 13 23.24 -6.97 -4.94
CA SER A 13 24.11 -7.28 -6.09
C SER A 13 23.90 -8.68 -6.66
N GLU A 14 23.28 -9.56 -5.87
CA GLU A 14 23.05 -10.96 -6.20
C GLU A 14 21.55 -11.26 -6.34
N ILE A 15 20.71 -10.23 -6.53
CA ILE A 15 19.25 -10.36 -6.60
C ILE A 15 18.80 -11.29 -7.73
N ASP A 16 19.58 -11.39 -8.80
CA ASP A 16 19.33 -12.27 -9.95
C ASP A 16 19.78 -13.72 -9.73
N SER A 17 20.39 -14.04 -8.58
CA SER A 17 20.83 -15.39 -8.25
C SER A 17 19.65 -16.28 -7.93
N LEU A 18 19.22 -17.11 -8.89
CA LEU A 18 18.10 -18.05 -8.72
C LEU A 18 18.51 -19.40 -8.11
N ASN A 19 19.79 -19.59 -7.76
CA ASN A 19 20.26 -20.85 -7.19
C ASN A 19 20.04 -20.90 -5.67
N TYR A 20 18.83 -21.29 -5.27
CA TYR A 20 18.41 -21.42 -3.88
C TYR A 20 19.36 -22.25 -3.00
N GLY A 21 20.02 -23.26 -3.55
CA GLY A 21 20.94 -24.12 -2.80
C GLY A 21 22.20 -23.41 -2.31
N CYS A 22 22.56 -22.29 -2.92
CA CYS A 22 23.72 -21.47 -2.53
C CYS A 22 23.34 -20.35 -1.54
N TRP A 23 22.06 -20.16 -1.25
CA TRP A 23 21.62 -19.06 -0.40
C TRP A 23 21.85 -19.38 1.07
N LYS A 24 22.64 -18.55 1.75
CA LYS A 24 22.84 -18.68 3.19
C LYS A 24 21.59 -18.21 3.93
N ALA A 25 20.84 -19.15 4.51
CA ALA A 25 19.70 -18.85 5.36
C ALA A 25 20.11 -18.14 6.67
N ARG A 26 19.21 -17.32 7.20
CA ARG A 26 19.34 -16.73 8.54
C ARG A 26 18.91 -17.74 9.60
N THR A 27 19.56 -17.69 10.75
CA THR A 27 19.20 -18.48 11.93
C THR A 27 18.74 -17.56 13.07
N ILE A 28 17.92 -18.08 13.98
CA ILE A 28 17.38 -17.26 15.08
C ILE A 28 18.51 -16.82 16.02
N GLU A 29 19.46 -17.71 16.28
CA GLU A 29 20.62 -17.44 17.13
C GLU A 29 21.49 -16.36 16.50
N GLY A 30 21.72 -16.45 15.18
CA GLY A 30 22.46 -15.44 14.43
C GLY A 30 21.75 -14.09 14.46
N HIS A 31 20.44 -14.06 14.22
CA HIS A 31 19.65 -12.83 14.27
C HIS A 31 19.67 -12.18 15.67
N GLN A 32 19.60 -12.97 16.74
CA GLN A 32 19.67 -12.46 18.11
C GLN A 32 21.03 -11.85 18.42
N ILE A 33 22.13 -12.51 18.03
CA ILE A 33 23.49 -11.98 18.20
C ILE A 33 23.63 -10.65 17.44
N GLU A 34 23.28 -10.63 16.15
CA GLU A 34 23.37 -9.42 15.31
C GLU A 34 22.51 -8.26 15.86
N SER A 35 21.34 -8.59 16.40
CA SER A 35 20.45 -7.62 17.06
C SER A 35 21.05 -7.07 18.35
N GLN A 36 21.71 -7.90 19.16
CA GLN A 36 22.37 -7.46 20.38
C GLN A 36 23.64 -6.65 20.10
N ASP A 37 24.41 -7.02 19.06
CA ASP A 37 25.56 -6.24 18.60
C ASP A 37 25.12 -4.82 18.18
N TRP A 38 24.00 -4.73 17.45
CA TRP A 38 23.42 -3.44 17.10
C TRP A 38 22.97 -2.64 18.33
N LYS A 39 22.40 -3.29 19.35
CA LYS A 39 22.01 -2.66 20.63
C LYS A 39 23.23 -2.14 21.39
N ALA A 40 24.30 -2.93 21.45
CA ALA A 40 25.52 -2.65 22.18
C ALA A 40 26.36 -1.53 21.52
N ALA A 41 26.20 -1.31 20.22
CA ALA A 41 26.85 -0.21 19.51
C ALA A 41 26.54 1.15 20.15
N LYS A 42 27.59 1.94 20.36
CA LYS A 42 27.54 3.20 21.14
C LYS A 42 27.27 4.42 20.28
N THR A 43 27.49 4.32 18.96
CA THR A 43 27.33 5.44 18.04
C THR A 43 26.32 5.14 16.94
N HIS A 44 25.68 6.19 16.41
CA HIS A 44 24.79 6.06 15.27
C HIS A 44 25.52 5.55 14.02
N VAL A 45 26.77 5.99 13.81
CA VAL A 45 27.60 5.56 12.68
C VAL A 45 27.86 4.04 12.73
N GLU A 46 28.18 3.52 13.91
CA GLU A 46 28.39 2.08 14.13
C GLU A 46 27.10 1.28 13.90
N ARG A 47 25.97 1.75 14.43
CA ARG A 47 24.65 1.13 14.18
C ARG A 47 24.27 1.12 12.71
N ASP A 48 24.52 2.20 11.99
CA ASP A 48 24.26 2.27 10.56
C ASP A 48 25.19 1.35 9.75
N SER A 49 26.45 1.22 10.17
CA SER A 49 27.40 0.28 9.59
C SER A 49 26.94 -1.17 9.79
N LEU A 50 26.59 -1.54 11.02
CA LEU A 50 26.06 -2.86 11.36
C LEU A 50 24.77 -3.16 10.59
N PHE A 51 23.85 -2.20 10.50
CA PHE A 51 22.62 -2.38 9.73
C PHE A 51 22.89 -2.52 8.22
N LYS A 52 23.85 -1.78 7.67
CA LYS A 52 24.26 -1.94 6.26
C LYS A 52 24.84 -3.32 6.01
N GLN A 53 25.70 -3.80 6.90
CA GLN A 53 26.39 -5.08 6.78
C GLN A 53 25.47 -6.27 7.05
N LEU A 54 24.64 -6.27 8.09
CA LEU A 54 23.89 -7.43 8.56
C LEU A 54 22.41 -7.38 8.18
N GLY A 55 21.86 -6.18 8.02
CA GLY A 55 20.44 -5.97 7.73
C GLY A 55 19.52 -6.10 8.96
N VAL A 56 20.08 -6.20 10.17
CA VAL A 56 19.33 -6.37 11.43
C VAL A 56 19.41 -5.10 12.27
N ARG A 57 18.31 -4.80 12.97
CA ARG A 57 18.23 -3.74 13.99
C ARG A 57 17.73 -4.35 15.29
N TYR A 58 18.07 -3.71 16.40
CA TYR A 58 17.51 -4.08 17.68
C TYR A 58 16.02 -3.68 17.77
N LEU A 59 15.21 -4.63 18.23
CA LEU A 59 13.81 -4.46 18.60
C LEU A 59 13.60 -5.22 19.91
N ILE A 60 12.72 -4.71 20.79
CA ILE A 60 12.38 -5.39 22.04
C ILE A 60 11.82 -6.80 21.80
N LEU A 61 11.14 -7.01 20.66
CA LEU A 61 10.61 -8.32 20.28
C LEU A 61 11.69 -9.39 20.17
N ASN A 62 12.93 -9.03 19.82
CA ASN A 62 14.04 -9.98 19.69
C ASN A 62 14.54 -10.52 21.03
N GLU A 63 14.11 -9.96 22.15
CA GLU A 63 14.40 -10.48 23.50
C GLU A 63 13.38 -11.52 23.97
N LEU A 64 12.23 -11.63 23.28
CA LEU A 64 11.17 -12.55 23.66
C LEU A 64 11.54 -13.98 23.24
N PRO A 65 11.53 -14.97 24.16
CA PRO A 65 12.00 -16.33 23.88
C PRO A 65 11.13 -17.08 22.85
N TYR A 66 9.88 -16.64 22.68
CA TYR A 66 8.96 -17.24 21.72
C TYR A 66 8.98 -16.54 20.35
N TRP A 67 9.59 -15.36 20.23
CA TRP A 67 9.56 -14.58 19.00
C TRP A 67 10.66 -15.05 18.03
N ASN A 68 10.26 -15.42 16.81
CA ASN A 68 11.19 -15.76 15.75
C ASN A 68 10.90 -14.93 14.48
N PRO A 69 11.62 -13.83 14.24
CA PRO A 69 11.35 -12.95 13.09
C PRO A 69 11.61 -13.64 11.74
N ILE A 70 12.43 -14.68 11.70
CA ILE A 70 12.70 -15.42 10.46
C ILE A 70 11.52 -16.31 10.09
N LYS A 71 10.76 -16.82 11.07
CA LYS A 71 9.59 -17.68 10.83
C LYS A 71 8.27 -16.93 10.84
N PHE A 72 8.19 -15.81 11.54
CA PHE A 72 6.94 -15.09 11.79
C PHE A 72 6.73 -13.86 10.88
N VAL A 73 7.75 -13.48 10.10
CA VAL A 73 7.57 -12.50 9.03
C VAL A 73 6.87 -13.18 7.86
N VAL A 74 5.61 -12.83 7.65
CA VAL A 74 4.82 -13.25 6.49
C VAL A 74 5.09 -12.29 5.35
N VAL A 75 5.40 -12.82 4.17
CA VAL A 75 5.45 -12.03 2.94
C VAL A 75 4.01 -11.77 2.51
N GLU A 76 3.55 -10.54 2.68
CA GLU A 76 2.22 -10.09 2.28
C GLU A 76 2.10 -10.05 0.74
N PRO A 77 1.36 -10.98 0.11
CA PRO A 77 1.30 -11.08 -1.35
C PRO A 77 0.65 -9.85 -1.99
N MET A 78 -0.27 -9.20 -1.28
CA MET A 78 -0.94 -7.99 -1.79
C MET A 78 0.03 -6.80 -1.89
N HIS A 79 0.87 -6.61 -0.87
CA HIS A 79 1.90 -5.57 -0.87
C HIS A 79 3.05 -5.88 -1.84
N LEU A 80 3.34 -7.16 -2.06
CA LEU A 80 4.26 -7.56 -3.12
C LEU A 80 3.70 -7.21 -4.50
N LEU A 81 2.41 -7.47 -4.74
CA LEU A 81 1.74 -7.16 -6.00
C LEU A 81 1.73 -5.66 -6.27
N SER A 82 1.42 -4.82 -5.28
CA SER A 82 1.43 -3.37 -5.46
C SER A 82 2.81 -2.84 -5.87
N GLY A 83 3.89 -3.33 -5.23
CA GLY A 83 5.26 -2.97 -5.61
C GLY A 83 5.64 -3.44 -7.02
N ILE A 84 5.22 -4.65 -7.42
CA ILE A 84 5.45 -5.15 -8.78
C ILE A 84 4.70 -4.30 -9.81
N LEU A 85 3.43 -3.97 -9.54
CA LEU A 85 2.61 -3.14 -10.44
C LEU A 85 3.18 -1.73 -10.58
N GLU A 86 3.60 -1.11 -9.48
CA GLU A 86 4.27 0.19 -9.49
C GLU A 86 5.55 0.16 -10.34
N TRP A 87 6.37 -0.88 -10.16
CA TRP A 87 7.59 -1.04 -10.94
C TRP A 87 7.29 -1.23 -12.44
N HIS A 88 6.31 -2.05 -12.81
CA HIS A 88 5.93 -2.23 -14.21
C HIS A 88 5.38 -0.94 -14.81
N ALA A 89 4.48 -0.26 -14.09
CA ALA A 89 3.89 1.01 -14.48
C ALA A 89 4.97 2.07 -14.78
N ARG A 90 5.93 2.27 -13.86
CA ARG A 90 6.96 3.29 -14.02
C ARG A 90 8.10 2.86 -14.94
N ARG A 91 8.55 1.61 -14.87
CA ARG A 91 9.80 1.16 -15.51
C ARG A 91 9.59 0.50 -16.87
N VAL A 92 8.53 -0.30 -17.01
CA VAL A 92 8.22 -1.01 -18.27
C VAL A 92 7.34 -0.14 -19.16
N TRP A 93 6.24 0.38 -18.62
CA TRP A 93 5.30 1.22 -19.36
C TRP A 93 5.68 2.71 -19.39
N ARG A 94 6.72 3.10 -18.64
CA ARG A 94 7.27 4.47 -18.61
C ARG A 94 6.19 5.53 -18.39
N ILE A 95 5.21 5.22 -17.53
CA ILE A 95 4.05 6.09 -17.29
C ILE A 95 4.49 7.49 -16.81
N ASP A 96 5.59 7.60 -16.07
CA ASP A 96 6.12 8.88 -15.63
C ASP A 96 6.49 9.78 -16.83
N GLU A 97 7.05 9.21 -17.89
CA GLU A 97 7.44 9.95 -19.10
C GLU A 97 6.21 10.31 -19.95
N VAL A 98 5.29 9.35 -20.12
CA VAL A 98 4.01 9.58 -20.79
C VAL A 98 3.24 10.70 -20.07
N ALA A 99 3.23 10.70 -18.74
CA ALA A 99 2.59 11.74 -17.94
C ALA A 99 3.21 13.12 -18.17
N VAL A 100 4.54 13.21 -18.35
CA VAL A 100 5.22 14.45 -18.71
C VAL A 100 4.83 14.92 -20.11
N GLU A 101 4.73 14.01 -21.09
CA GLU A 101 4.26 14.34 -22.45
C GLU A 101 2.80 14.85 -22.42
N LEU A 102 1.92 14.16 -21.70
CA LEU A 102 0.50 14.55 -21.58
C LEU A 102 0.30 15.88 -20.84
N LYS A 103 1.16 16.22 -19.89
CA LYS A 103 1.13 17.54 -19.21
C LYS A 103 1.49 18.69 -20.14
N LYS A 104 2.25 18.45 -21.22
CA LYS A 104 2.55 19.49 -22.23
C LYS A 104 1.33 19.81 -23.08
N ASP A 105 0.44 18.83 -23.26
CA ASP A 105 -0.74 18.94 -24.15
C ASP A 105 -2.02 19.39 -23.43
N LYS A 106 -2.09 19.32 -22.08
CA LYS A 106 -3.31 19.67 -21.33
C LYS A 106 -3.38 21.15 -20.92
N LYS A 107 -4.43 21.84 -21.41
CA LYS A 107 -5.10 22.91 -20.63
C LYS A 107 -5.73 22.24 -19.40
N PHE A 108 -5.43 22.75 -18.20
CA PHE A 108 -5.94 22.22 -16.95
C PHE A 108 -7.47 22.37 -16.91
N VAL A 109 -8.20 21.27 -17.08
CA VAL A 109 -9.60 21.21 -16.62
C VAL A 109 -9.52 20.67 -15.21
N VAL A 110 -9.81 21.54 -14.23
CA VAL A 110 -10.01 21.14 -12.84
C VAL A 110 -11.23 20.22 -12.84
N ALA A 111 -11.02 18.91 -12.77
CA ALA A 111 -12.09 18.03 -12.32
C ALA A 111 -12.29 18.37 -10.84
N GLN A 112 -13.47 18.88 -10.48
CA GLN A 112 -13.88 18.91 -9.08
C GLN A 112 -13.97 17.45 -8.65
N LEU A 113 -12.91 16.94 -8.02
CA LEU A 113 -13.06 15.74 -7.21
C LEU A 113 -14.02 16.09 -6.07
N PRO A 114 -15.04 15.26 -5.78
CA PRO A 114 -15.75 15.40 -4.52
C PRO A 114 -14.72 15.36 -3.39
N GLU A 115 -14.98 16.15 -2.34
CA GLU A 115 -14.10 16.27 -1.19
C GLU A 115 -13.67 14.88 -0.70
N SER A 116 -12.39 14.77 -0.35
CA SER A 116 -11.66 13.52 -0.13
C SER A 116 -12.49 12.46 0.61
N GLU A 117 -12.36 11.18 0.23
CA GLU A 117 -12.97 10.01 0.91
C GLU A 117 -12.70 9.91 2.43
N ASN A 118 -11.87 10.80 2.99
CA ASN A 118 -11.53 10.90 4.40
C ASN A 118 -12.18 12.11 5.11
N TYR A 119 -13.11 12.84 4.48
CA TYR A 119 -13.87 13.90 5.15
C TYR A 119 -14.93 13.27 6.06
N PHE A 120 -14.72 13.39 7.37
CA PHE A 120 -15.65 12.92 8.40
C PHE A 120 -16.29 14.15 9.04
N ASP A 121 -17.56 14.39 8.70
CA ASP A 121 -18.35 15.47 9.29
C ASP A 121 -18.97 15.00 10.60
N GLU A 122 -18.38 15.44 11.71
CA GLU A 122 -18.76 15.01 13.05
C GLU A 122 -20.18 15.48 13.40
N ASP A 123 -20.60 16.64 12.91
CA ASP A 123 -21.94 17.18 13.14
C ASP A 123 -23.00 16.34 12.41
N GLU A 124 -22.74 15.93 11.16
CA GLU A 124 -23.63 15.03 10.41
C GLU A 124 -23.71 13.64 11.05
N TYR A 125 -22.58 13.11 11.51
CA TYR A 125 -22.52 11.78 12.13
C TYR A 125 -23.31 11.70 13.45
N GLU A 126 -23.22 12.73 14.30
CA GLU A 126 -23.98 12.74 15.55
C GLU A 126 -25.50 12.86 15.32
N VAL A 127 -25.93 13.62 14.31
CA VAL A 127 -27.36 13.71 13.94
C VAL A 127 -27.91 12.35 13.50
N LEU A 128 -27.13 11.59 12.71
CA LEU A 128 -27.51 10.23 12.30
C LEU A 128 -27.59 9.27 13.50
N ARG A 129 -26.64 9.36 14.43
CA ARG A 129 -26.60 8.54 15.65
C ARG A 129 -27.80 8.83 16.58
N GLU A 130 -28.21 10.09 16.67
CA GLU A 130 -29.40 10.52 17.42
C GLU A 130 -30.71 10.07 16.76
N ALA A 131 -30.75 9.99 15.43
CA ALA A 131 -31.90 9.46 14.70
C ALA A 131 -32.07 7.94 14.92
N GLU A 132 -30.97 7.17 14.91
CA GLU A 132 -30.97 5.73 15.16
C GLU A 132 -31.47 5.38 16.58
N THR A 133 -31.01 6.12 17.59
CA THR A 133 -31.40 5.91 18.99
C THR A 133 -32.85 6.31 19.28
N ASN A 134 -33.45 7.17 18.45
CA ASN A 134 -34.87 7.56 18.54
C ASN A 134 -35.83 6.61 17.79
N THR A 135 -35.33 5.70 16.95
CA THR A 135 -36.15 4.68 16.28
C THR A 135 -36.36 3.43 17.17
N ASN A 136 -37.15 3.56 18.23
CA ASN A 136 -37.51 2.44 19.11
C ASN A 136 -38.53 1.43 18.52
N ASN A 137 -38.53 1.20 17.20
CA ASN A 137 -39.32 0.15 16.56
C ASN A 137 -38.41 -0.71 15.68
N ASN A 138 -37.73 -1.67 16.32
CA ASN A 138 -36.77 -2.59 15.71
C ASN A 138 -37.44 -3.63 14.80
N THR A 139 -37.99 -3.21 13.67
CA THR A 139 -38.20 -4.09 12.52
C THR A 139 -37.96 -3.31 11.25
N ILE A 140 -36.86 -3.63 10.56
CA ILE A 140 -36.54 -3.09 9.24
C ILE A 140 -37.70 -3.46 8.30
N ASN A 141 -38.44 -2.46 7.83
CA ASN A 141 -39.40 -2.68 6.77
C ASN A 141 -38.62 -2.89 5.46
N LEU A 142 -38.50 -4.16 5.06
CA LEU A 142 -37.75 -4.58 3.88
C LEU A 142 -38.23 -3.89 2.59
N GLN A 143 -39.49 -3.47 2.52
CA GLN A 143 -40.02 -2.76 1.36
C GLN A 143 -39.46 -1.34 1.28
N LEU A 144 -39.48 -0.60 2.40
CA LEU A 144 -38.90 0.74 2.46
C LEU A 144 -37.38 0.73 2.20
N LEU A 145 -36.69 -0.31 2.68
CA LEU A 145 -35.26 -0.48 2.41
C LEU A 145 -35.00 -0.77 0.92
N GLN A 146 -35.81 -1.62 0.29
CA GLN A 146 -35.69 -1.91 -1.14
C GLN A 146 -35.99 -0.67 -1.99
N ASP A 147 -36.99 0.11 -1.62
CA ASP A 147 -37.36 1.34 -2.33
C ASP A 147 -36.24 2.40 -2.22
N ALA A 148 -35.64 2.55 -1.03
CA ALA A 148 -34.49 3.45 -0.82
C ALA A 148 -33.25 3.00 -1.61
N LEU A 149 -32.96 1.69 -1.65
CA LEU A 149 -31.84 1.15 -2.42
C LEU A 149 -32.04 1.30 -3.94
N MET A 150 -33.28 1.19 -4.43
CA MET A 150 -33.61 1.43 -5.83
C MET A 150 -33.44 2.91 -6.21
N ALA A 151 -33.81 3.84 -5.33
CA ALA A 151 -33.60 5.26 -5.57
C ALA A 151 -32.11 5.64 -5.69
N ILE A 152 -31.26 5.12 -4.79
CA ILE A 152 -29.80 5.33 -4.84
C ILE A 152 -29.21 4.76 -6.14
N LYS A 153 -29.67 3.58 -6.55
CA LYS A 153 -29.22 2.96 -7.79
C LYS A 153 -29.60 3.80 -9.02
N ASP A 154 -30.79 4.38 -9.03
CA ASP A 154 -31.23 5.25 -10.11
C ASP A 154 -30.43 6.57 -10.14
N GLU A 155 -30.08 7.14 -8.98
CA GLU A 155 -29.19 8.31 -8.89
C GLU A 155 -27.79 8.02 -9.45
N MET A 156 -27.19 6.88 -9.07
CA MET A 156 -25.89 6.45 -9.61
C MET A 156 -25.91 6.26 -11.14
N LEU A 157 -27.03 5.78 -11.69
CA LEU A 157 -27.19 5.62 -13.13
C LEU A 157 -27.37 6.96 -13.88
N MET A 158 -27.83 8.01 -13.19
CA MET A 158 -27.92 9.36 -13.74
C MET A 158 -26.56 10.08 -13.73
N GLU A 159 -25.68 9.78 -12.78
CA GLU A 159 -24.31 10.30 -12.75
C GLU A 159 -23.45 9.77 -13.92
N ASP A 160 -23.67 8.52 -14.34
CA ASP A 160 -23.04 7.94 -15.55
C ASP A 160 -23.48 8.63 -16.87
N GLN A 161 -24.58 9.41 -16.86
CA GLN A 161 -25.02 10.21 -18.01
C GLN A 161 -24.51 11.66 -17.99
N VAL A 162 -23.87 12.10 -16.91
CA VAL A 162 -23.15 13.37 -16.93
C VAL A 162 -21.96 13.18 -17.85
N ASN A 163 -21.99 13.86 -19.00
CA ASN A 163 -20.94 13.92 -20.01
C ASN A 163 -19.69 14.59 -19.40
N THR A 164 -19.06 13.92 -18.45
CA THR A 164 -17.80 14.30 -17.85
C THR A 164 -16.77 14.18 -18.96
N PRO A 165 -16.06 15.26 -19.31
CA PRO A 165 -15.09 15.21 -20.39
C PRO A 165 -14.05 14.14 -20.04
N LEU A 166 -13.99 13.09 -20.86
CA LEU A 166 -13.04 11.99 -20.71
C LEU A 166 -11.65 12.57 -20.45
N VAL A 167 -11.16 12.36 -19.23
CA VAL A 167 -9.86 12.87 -18.77
C VAL A 167 -8.73 12.38 -19.68
N PHE A 168 -8.94 11.26 -20.40
CA PHE A 168 -8.02 10.72 -21.39
C PHE A 168 -8.75 10.42 -22.72
N THR A 169 -8.20 10.94 -23.82
CA THR A 169 -8.66 10.65 -25.18
C THR A 169 -8.06 9.35 -25.72
N SER A 170 -8.67 8.76 -26.75
CA SER A 170 -8.14 7.55 -27.43
C SER A 170 -6.69 7.70 -27.90
N ASN A 171 -6.27 8.92 -28.28
CA ASN A 171 -4.88 9.19 -28.66
C ASN A 171 -3.92 9.19 -27.47
N HIS A 172 -4.36 9.63 -26.28
CA HIS A 172 -3.57 9.52 -25.06
C HIS A 172 -3.32 8.06 -24.66
N LEU A 173 -4.30 7.17 -24.88
CA LEU A 173 -4.14 5.73 -24.60
C LEU A 173 -3.15 5.03 -25.55
N LYS A 174 -2.97 5.54 -26.78
CA LYS A 174 -1.99 5.01 -27.72
C LYS A 174 -0.54 5.29 -27.30
N LEU A 175 -0.31 6.35 -26.52
CA LEU A 175 1.03 6.66 -25.98
C LEU A 175 1.47 5.67 -24.90
N ILE A 176 0.53 5.07 -24.16
CA ILE A 176 0.80 4.09 -23.10
C ILE A 176 1.16 2.71 -23.69
N ARG A 177 0.71 2.39 -24.91
CA ARG A 177 0.92 1.08 -25.56
C ARG A 177 2.20 0.99 -26.41
N ARG A 178 3.20 1.85 -26.19
CA ARG A 178 4.46 1.81 -26.95
C ARG A 178 5.30 0.58 -26.62
#